data_AF-A0A2D9M088-F1
#
_entry.id   AF-A0A2D9M088-F1
#
_cell.length_a   1.000
_cell.length_b   1.000
_cell.length_c   1.000
_cell.angle_alpha   90.00
_cell.angle_beta   90.00
_cell.angle_gamma   90.00
#
_symmetry.space_group_name_H-M   'P 1'
#
loop_
_entity.id
_entity.type
_entity.pdbx_description
1 polymer ?
#
loop_
_entity_poly.entity_id
_entity_poly.type
_entity_poly.pdbx_seq_one_letter_code
_entity_poly.pdbx_strand_id
1 'polypeptide(L)'
;MDNQIECLLKRVERIGIVESDSPDERIRKTVLAAFAIIVGGAVVVWSVNYLAYDEKLVGSIPLGYATGSFLSVAVFAGTKQFRWFRSTQLVLILLLSFVVIERLGGFVLGSGVII
;
A
#
# COMPACT_ATOMS: atom_id res chain seq x y z
N MET A 1 -4.25 9.94 23.67
CA MET A 1 -3.81 9.11 22.52
C MET A 1 -3.76 9.96 21.23
N ASP A 2 -4.57 11.02 21.16
CA ASP A 2 -4.70 11.94 20.03
C ASP A 2 -3.39 12.63 19.62
N ASN A 3 -2.56 12.98 20.60
CA ASN A 3 -1.30 13.69 20.35
C ASN A 3 -0.27 12.89 19.53
N GLN A 4 -0.32 11.55 19.60
CA GLN A 4 0.58 10.68 18.82
C GLN A 4 0.14 10.60 17.35
N ILE A 5 -1.18 10.50 17.12
CA ILE A 5 -1.77 10.45 15.78
C ILE A 5 -1.50 11.78 15.06
N GLU A 6 -1.67 12.92 15.73
CA GLU A 6 -1.33 14.23 15.16
C GLU A 6 0.15 14.33 14.78
N CYS A 7 1.05 13.80 15.63
CA CYS A 7 2.48 13.84 15.36
C CYS A 7 2.86 12.99 14.14
N LEU A 8 2.25 11.80 14.00
CA LEU A 8 2.41 10.93 12.83
C LEU A 8 1.82 11.57 11.57
N LEU A 9 0.63 12.16 11.67
CA LEU A 9 -0.01 12.86 10.55
C LEU A 9 0.82 14.04 10.07
N LYS A 10 1.35 14.87 10.98
CA LYS A 10 2.27 15.96 10.62
C LYS A 10 3.54 15.46 9.94
N ARG A 11 4.01 14.26 10.30
CA ARG A 11 5.19 13.64 9.67
C ARG A 11 4.88 13.15 8.26
N VAL A 12 3.69 12.59 8.04
CA VAL A 12 3.19 12.14 6.73
C VAL A 12 2.83 13.33 5.83
N GLU A 13 2.19 14.37 6.37
CA GLU A 13 1.92 15.64 5.68
C GLU A 13 3.19 16.22 5.03
N ARG A 14 4.30 16.19 5.78
CA ARG A 14 5.58 16.75 5.34
C ARG A 14 6.17 16.04 4.11
N ILE A 15 5.70 14.83 3.79
CA ILE A 15 6.19 14.04 2.66
C ILE A 15 5.70 14.64 1.34
N GLY A 16 4.47 15.17 1.26
CA GLY A 16 3.84 15.47 -0.04
C GLY A 16 3.08 16.79 -0.18
N ILE A 17 3.13 17.67 0.83
CA ILE A 17 2.39 18.94 0.80
C ILE A 17 3.07 19.98 -0.11
N VAL A 18 2.24 20.61 -0.93
CA VAL A 18 2.52 21.88 -1.61
C VAL A 18 1.78 22.98 -0.86
N GLU A 19 2.41 24.13 -0.63
CA GLU A 19 1.76 25.25 0.08
C GLU A 19 0.46 25.71 -0.60
N SER A 20 0.33 25.51 -1.92
CA SER A 20 -0.86 25.81 -2.71
C SER A 20 -2.00 24.78 -2.59
N ASP A 21 -1.80 23.66 -1.88
CA ASP A 21 -2.84 22.63 -1.76
C ASP A 21 -4.01 23.12 -0.89
N SER A 22 -5.23 22.91 -1.39
CA SER A 22 -6.46 23.14 -0.63
C SER A 22 -6.53 22.26 0.62
N PRO A 23 -7.25 22.67 1.70
CA PRO A 23 -7.40 21.86 2.91
C PRO A 23 -7.89 20.43 2.62
N ASP A 24 -8.84 20.29 1.69
CA ASP A 24 -9.39 18.99 1.30
C ASP A 24 -8.40 18.10 0.54
N GLU A 25 -7.51 18.69 -0.26
CA GLU A 25 -6.45 17.95 -0.95
C GLU A 25 -5.38 17.49 0.03
N ARG A 26 -5.01 18.32 1.01
CA ARG A 26 -4.06 17.95 2.07
C ARG A 26 -4.58 16.74 2.85
N ILE A 27 -5.84 16.75 3.25
CA ILE A 27 -6.46 15.61 3.94
C ILE A 27 -6.39 14.35 3.06
N ARG A 28 -6.80 14.44 1.79
CA ARG A 28 -6.75 13.29 0.85
C ARG A 28 -5.34 12.74 0.64
N LYS A 29 -4.34 13.61 0.47
CA LYS A 29 -2.92 13.23 0.33
C LYS A 29 -2.43 12.52 1.58
N THR A 30 -2.67 13.10 2.75
CA THR A 30 -2.22 12.56 4.04
C THR A 30 -2.87 11.22 4.36
N VAL A 31 -4.18 11.08 4.15
CA VAL A 31 -4.91 9.82 4.37
C VAL A 31 -4.37 8.73 3.45
N LEU A 32 -4.20 9.00 2.16
CA LEU A 32 -3.72 7.99 1.22
C LEU A 32 -2.26 7.60 1.48
N ALA A 33 -1.40 8.56 1.81
CA ALA A 33 -0.01 8.28 2.17
C ALA A 33 0.09 7.48 3.49
N ALA A 34 -0.70 7.84 4.51
CA ALA A 34 -0.76 7.10 5.76
C ALA A 34 -1.24 5.65 5.53
N PHE A 35 -2.28 5.47 4.72
CA PHE A 35 -2.78 4.16 4.35
C PHE A 35 -1.72 3.31 3.65
N ALA A 36 -1.03 3.89 2.64
CA ALA A 36 0.04 3.19 1.92
C ALA A 36 1.18 2.75 2.84
N ILE A 37 1.56 3.56 3.83
CA ILE A 37 2.61 3.24 4.81
C ILE A 37 2.15 2.13 5.75
N ILE A 38 0.94 2.24 6.31
CA ILE A 38 0.40 1.25 7.27
C ILE A 38 0.21 -0.11 6.59
N VAL A 39 -0.48 -0.12 5.44
CA VAL A 39 -0.73 -1.35 4.69
C VAL A 39 0.57 -1.92 4.14
N GLY A 40 1.45 -1.08 3.57
CA GLY A 40 2.78 -1.51 3.12
C GLY A 40 3.57 -2.17 4.24
N GLY A 41 3.57 -1.58 5.44
CA GLY A 41 4.22 -2.16 6.63
C GLY A 41 3.63 -3.50 7.03
N ALA A 42 2.30 -3.61 7.09
CA ALA A 42 1.62 -4.88 7.40
C ALA A 42 1.96 -5.98 6.37
N VAL A 43 1.98 -5.63 5.09
CA VAL A 43 2.34 -6.55 4.00
C VAL A 43 3.79 -7.01 4.11
N VAL A 44 4.73 -6.13 4.50
CA VAL A 44 6.13 -6.54 4.75
C VAL A 44 6.20 -7.55 5.88
N VAL A 45 5.57 -7.27 7.02
CA VAL A 45 5.56 -8.20 8.18
C VAL A 45 5.02 -9.57 7.76
N TRP A 46 3.94 -9.59 7.00
CA TRP A 46 3.34 -10.83 6.55
C TRP A 46 4.22 -11.58 5.53
N SER A 47 4.85 -10.85 4.61
CA SER A 47 5.78 -11.42 3.63
C SER A 47 7.00 -12.06 4.28
N VAL A 48 7.54 -11.43 5.34
CA VAL A 48 8.66 -11.97 6.12
C VAL A 48 8.26 -13.29 6.79
N ASN A 49 7.03 -13.39 7.32
CA ASN A 49 6.52 -14.66 7.84
C ASN A 49 6.47 -15.73 6.75
N TYR A 50 5.91 -15.45 5.57
CA TYR A 50 5.87 -16.43 4.47
C TYR A 50 7.26 -16.89 4.02
N LEU A 51 8.24 -15.99 3.98
CA LEU A 51 9.63 -16.35 3.66
C LEU A 51 10.27 -17.25 4.74
N ALA A 52 9.87 -17.10 6.00
CA ALA A 52 10.38 -17.91 7.11
C ALA A 52 9.80 -19.34 7.12
N TYR A 53 8.61 -19.57 6.54
CA TYR A 53 7.93 -20.87 6.49
C TYR A 53 8.12 -21.63 5.14
N ASP A 54 9.19 -21.34 4.41
CA ASP A 54 9.66 -21.98 3.16
C ASP A 54 8.71 -21.92 1.92
N GLU A 55 7.57 -21.24 2.02
CA GLU A 55 6.69 -20.89 0.90
C GLU A 55 7.16 -19.61 0.17
N LYS A 56 8.40 -19.66 -0.34
CA LYS A 56 9.13 -18.50 -0.90
C LYS A 56 8.40 -17.82 -2.05
N LEU A 57 7.67 -18.58 -2.87
CA LEU A 57 6.90 -18.05 -3.99
C LEU A 57 5.74 -17.18 -3.51
N VAL A 58 5.03 -17.60 -2.47
CA VAL A 58 3.86 -16.89 -1.94
C VAL A 58 4.29 -15.62 -1.20
N GLY A 59 5.43 -15.64 -0.49
CA GLY A 59 5.96 -14.47 0.22
C GLY A 59 6.55 -13.39 -0.70
N SER A 60 7.10 -13.76 -1.86
CA SER A 60 7.78 -12.82 -2.78
C SER A 60 6.83 -11.83 -3.47
N ILE A 61 5.58 -12.24 -3.70
CA ILE A 61 4.54 -11.45 -4.38
C ILE A 61 4.11 -10.23 -3.55
N PRO A 62 3.66 -10.38 -2.29
CA PRO A 62 3.33 -9.25 -1.44
C PRO A 62 4.56 -8.37 -1.14
N LEU A 63 5.76 -8.94 -1.10
CA LEU A 63 7.02 -8.17 -1.02
C LEU A 63 7.20 -7.23 -2.23
N GLY A 64 6.97 -7.72 -3.45
CA GLY A 64 7.02 -6.91 -4.66
C GLY A 64 6.01 -5.76 -4.64
N TYR A 65 4.78 -6.02 -4.16
CA TYR A 65 3.79 -4.97 -3.94
C TYR A 65 4.25 -3.95 -2.92
N ALA A 66 4.80 -4.38 -1.78
CA ALA A 66 5.28 -3.48 -0.74
C ALA A 66 6.40 -2.59 -1.27
N THR A 67 7.36 -3.14 -2.01
CA THR A 67 8.42 -2.37 -2.66
C THR A 67 7.85 -1.33 -3.64
N GLY A 68 6.92 -1.72 -4.52
CA GLY A 68 6.27 -0.80 -5.45
C GLY A 68 5.48 0.30 -4.73
N SER A 69 4.76 -0.06 -3.66
CA SER A 69 4.00 0.85 -2.81
C SER A 69 4.92 1.88 -2.15
N PHE A 70 6.01 1.45 -1.50
CA PHE A 70 6.97 2.37 -0.88
C PHE A 70 7.69 3.24 -1.91
N LEU A 71 8.03 2.70 -3.08
CA LEU A 71 8.63 3.48 -4.16
C LEU A 71 7.66 4.55 -4.68
N SER A 72 6.38 4.23 -4.78
CA SER A 72 5.34 5.20 -5.17
C SER A 72 5.21 6.34 -4.14
N VAL A 73 5.35 6.04 -2.84
CA VAL A 73 5.37 7.05 -1.77
C VAL A 73 6.63 7.91 -1.87
N ALA A 74 7.79 7.32 -2.13
CA ALA A 74 9.05 8.06 -2.31
C ALA A 74 9.01 8.98 -3.54
N VAL A 75 8.47 8.50 -4.67
CA VAL A 75 8.27 9.31 -5.88
C VAL A 75 7.24 10.40 -5.63
N PHE A 76 6.15 10.12 -4.91
CA PHE A 76 5.18 11.12 -4.50
C PHE A 76 5.82 12.19 -3.62
N ALA A 77 6.77 11.82 -2.75
CA ALA A 77 7.47 12.76 -1.90
C ALA A 77 8.28 13.80 -2.70
N GLY A 78 8.94 13.35 -3.79
CA GLY A 78 9.71 14.23 -4.66
C GLY A 78 8.87 15.01 -5.67
N THR A 79 7.88 14.36 -6.30
CA THR A 79 7.09 14.95 -7.40
C THR A 79 5.88 15.75 -6.92
N LYS A 80 5.38 15.44 -5.71
CA LYS A 80 4.14 15.99 -5.13
C LYS A 80 2.89 15.81 -6.01
N GLN A 81 2.97 14.94 -7.03
CA GLN A 81 1.90 14.71 -8.00
C GLN A 81 0.91 13.66 -7.48
N PHE A 82 -0.13 14.12 -6.79
CA PHE A 82 -1.11 13.25 -6.15
C PHE A 82 -1.91 12.36 -7.13
N ARG A 83 -2.20 12.85 -8.34
CA ARG A 83 -2.90 12.06 -9.37
C ARG A 83 -2.16 10.78 -9.76
N TRP A 84 -0.84 10.87 -9.94
CA TRP A 84 0.00 9.73 -10.26
C TRP A 84 0.11 8.78 -9.08
N PHE A 85 0.36 9.30 -7.88
CA PHE A 85 0.41 8.51 -6.66
C PHE A 85 -0.87 7.69 -6.45
N ARG A 86 -2.04 8.33 -6.57
CA ARG A 86 -3.34 7.67 -6.44
C ARG A 86 -3.54 6.58 -7.49
N SER A 87 -3.19 6.86 -8.74
CA SER A 87 -3.35 5.89 -9.84
C SER A 87 -2.45 4.68 -9.64
N THR A 88 -1.19 4.89 -9.24
CA THR A 88 -0.25 3.80 -8.94
C THR A 88 -0.73 2.95 -7.77
N GLN A 89 -1.22 3.55 -6.68
CA GLN A 89 -1.80 2.80 -5.56
C GLN A 89 -3.01 1.95 -5.97
N LEU A 90 -3.93 2.52 -6.76
CA LEU A 90 -5.08 1.79 -7.30
C LEU A 90 -4.67 0.61 -8.18
N VAL A 91 -3.69 0.81 -9.07
CA VAL A 91 -3.18 -0.26 -9.93
C VAL A 91 -2.50 -1.34 -9.09
N LEU A 92 -1.66 -0.96 -8.13
CA LEU A 92 -0.95 -1.89 -7.27
C LEU A 92 -1.91 -2.75 -6.44
N ILE A 93 -2.95 -2.15 -5.85
CA ILE A 93 -3.90 -2.92 -5.04
C ILE A 93 -4.75 -3.86 -5.90
N LEU A 94 -5.16 -3.42 -7.09
CA LEU A 94 -5.87 -4.28 -8.04
C LEU A 94 -4.98 -5.47 -8.46
N LEU A 95 -3.77 -5.19 -8.91
CA LEU A 95 -2.83 -6.22 -9.35
C LEU A 95 -2.50 -7.19 -8.22
N LEU A 96 -2.28 -6.69 -6.99
CA LEU A 96 -2.08 -7.53 -5.82
C LEU A 96 -3.26 -8.48 -5.64
N SER A 97 -4.50 -7.96 -5.63
CA SER A 97 -5.69 -8.80 -5.49
C SER A 97 -5.77 -9.88 -6.58
N PHE A 98 -5.52 -9.54 -7.85
CA PHE A 98 -5.54 -10.53 -8.94
C PHE A 98 -4.47 -11.61 -8.78
N VAL A 99 -3.23 -11.22 -8.51
CA VAL A 99 -2.11 -12.15 -8.40
C VAL A 99 -2.26 -13.05 -7.17
N VAL A 100 -2.73 -12.51 -6.04
CA VAL A 100 -2.99 -13.29 -4.83
C VAL A 100 -4.12 -14.31 -5.08
N ILE A 101 -5.24 -13.90 -5.69
CA ILE A 101 -6.35 -14.81 -6.00
C ILE A 101 -5.91 -15.93 -6.96
N GLU A 102 -5.13 -15.62 -7.99
CA GLU A 102 -4.59 -16.63 -8.92
C GLU A 102 -3.73 -17.67 -8.19
N ARG A 103 -2.84 -17.20 -7.30
CA ARG A 103 -1.88 -18.08 -6.60
C ARG A 103 -2.50 -18.92 -5.51
N LEU A 104 -3.61 -18.48 -4.90
CA LEU A 104 -4.38 -19.27 -3.93
C LEU A 104 -5.28 -20.33 -4.58
N GLY A 105 -5.21 -20.52 -5.91
CA GLY A 105 -5.98 -21.54 -6.63
C GLY A 105 -7.00 -21.01 -7.62
N GLY A 106 -6.89 -19.72 -7.98
CA GLY A 106 -7.82 -19.03 -8.86
C GLY A 106 -9.24 -18.96 -8.27
N PHE A 107 -10.17 -18.41 -9.06
CA PHE A 107 -11.59 -18.39 -8.72
C PHE A 107 -12.17 -19.79 -8.44
N VAL A 108 -11.51 -20.86 -8.93
CA VAL A 108 -12.00 -22.25 -8.90
C VAL A 108 -11.91 -22.87 -7.50
N LEU A 109 -10.83 -22.65 -6.74
CA LEU A 109 -10.72 -23.14 -5.36
C LEU A 109 -11.44 -22.23 -4.35
N GLY A 110 -11.57 -20.93 -4.65
CA GLY A 110 -12.41 -20.00 -3.87
C GLY A 110 -13.92 -20.24 -4.05
N SER A 111 -14.34 -20.84 -5.17
CA SER A 111 -15.71 -21.30 -5.44
C SER A 111 -15.91 -22.79 -5.12
N GLY A 112 -15.02 -23.41 -4.35
CA GLY A 112 -15.13 -24.80 -3.87
C GLY A 112 -16.26 -25.04 -2.85
N VAL A 113 -17.40 -24.37 -3.02
CA VAL A 113 -18.71 -24.77 -2.51
C VAL A 113 -19.64 -24.90 -3.72
N ILE A 114 -19.31 -25.83 -4.60
CA ILE A 114 -20.29 -26.49 -5.46
C ILE A 114 -19.98 -27.98 -5.39
N ILE A 115 -20.71 -28.63 -4.46
CA ILE A 115 -21.11 -30.05 -4.33
C ILE A 115 -20.12 -31.13 -4.77
#